data_AF-D5RTJ7-F1
#
_entry.id   AF-D5RTJ7-F1
#
_cell.length_a   1.000
_cell.length_b   1.000
_cell.length_c   1.000
_cell.angle_alpha   90.00
_cell.angle_beta   90.00
_cell.angle_gamma   90.00
#
_symmetry.space_group_name_H-M   'P 1'
#
loop_
_entity.id
_entity.type
_entity.pdbx_description
1 polymer ?
#
loop_
_entity_poly.entity_id
_entity_poly.type
_entity_poly.pdbx_seq_one_letter_code
_entity_poly.pdbx_strand_id
1 'polypeptide(L)'
;MLRGAGVDRREFPASAAHAFYIDGLLADARAFPDSAPFLPRDMAEYAPQPGDLVCADRSSRPLPDWRARAREAGQFRPMHCDIVVAARPGVVEAVGGNIADAVTLSRFAADAAGRLLPRPPGAPTWFAVFENRLGRLPPWSWRPAP
;
A
#
# COMPACT_ATOMS: atom_id res chain seq x y z
N MET A 1 16.27 -9.34 -3.46
CA MET A 1 16.17 -9.10 -2.00
C MET A 1 15.16 -10.05 -1.36
N LEU A 2 13.84 -9.93 -1.60
CA LEU A 2 12.80 -10.73 -0.91
C LEU A 2 12.84 -12.25 -1.17
N ARG A 3 13.18 -12.70 -2.39
CA ARG A 3 13.39 -14.13 -2.67
C ARG A 3 14.52 -14.75 -1.84
N GLY A 4 15.55 -13.96 -1.51
CA GLY A 4 16.65 -14.40 -0.64
C GLY A 4 16.26 -14.44 0.84
N ALA A 5 15.14 -13.82 1.22
CA ALA A 5 14.57 -13.80 2.56
C ALA A 5 13.46 -14.86 2.76
N GLY A 6 13.25 -15.75 1.79
CA GLY A 6 12.26 -16.83 1.88
C GLY A 6 10.82 -16.45 1.52
N VAL A 7 10.58 -15.22 1.03
CA VAL A 7 9.26 -14.76 0.59
C VAL A 7 8.96 -15.33 -0.80
N ASP A 8 7.85 -16.05 -0.92
CA ASP A 8 7.39 -16.68 -2.15
C ASP A 8 6.92 -15.67 -3.20
N ARG A 9 6.97 -16.04 -4.48
CA ARG A 9 6.47 -15.17 -5.56
C ARG A 9 4.97 -14.91 -5.49
N ARG A 10 4.19 -15.79 -4.84
CA ARG A 10 2.77 -15.54 -4.57
C ARG A 10 2.60 -14.50 -3.46
N GLU A 11 3.51 -14.46 -2.49
CA GLU A 11 3.50 -13.48 -1.40
C GLU A 11 4.01 -12.11 -1.87
N PHE A 12 4.97 -12.08 -2.80
CA PHE A 12 5.44 -10.84 -3.44
C PHE A 12 5.91 -11.06 -4.90
N PRO A 13 5.07 -10.75 -5.89
CA PRO A 13 5.47 -10.83 -7.30
C PRO A 13 6.61 -9.85 -7.60
N ALA A 14 7.73 -10.36 -8.12
CA ALA A 14 8.84 -9.50 -8.53
C ALA A 14 8.41 -8.66 -9.74
N SER A 15 8.30 -7.35 -9.55
CA SER A 15 8.03 -6.40 -10.62
C SER A 15 8.86 -5.14 -10.41
N ALA A 16 9.59 -4.72 -11.45
CA ALA A 16 10.26 -3.41 -11.47
C ALA A 16 9.25 -2.25 -11.45
N ALA A 17 7.99 -2.50 -11.83
CA ALA A 17 6.91 -1.54 -11.82
C ALA A 17 5.95 -1.83 -10.66
N HIS A 18 5.78 -0.88 -9.74
CA HIS A 18 4.90 -1.08 -8.58
C HIS A 18 3.47 -1.45 -8.99
N ALA A 19 3.04 -1.03 -10.18
CA ALA A 19 1.74 -1.38 -10.76
C ALA A 19 1.45 -2.88 -10.82
N PHE A 20 2.43 -3.76 -11.12
CA PHE A 20 2.15 -5.19 -11.32
C PHE A 20 2.10 -6.00 -10.01
N TYR A 21 2.86 -5.63 -8.96
CA TYR A 21 2.64 -6.29 -7.67
C TYR A 21 1.30 -5.83 -7.08
N ILE A 22 0.90 -4.57 -7.30
CA ILE A 22 -0.42 -4.06 -6.91
C ILE A 22 -1.52 -4.90 -7.57
N ASP A 23 -1.39 -5.28 -8.85
CA ASP A 23 -2.32 -6.22 -9.50
C ASP A 23 -2.35 -7.57 -8.81
N GLY A 24 -1.19 -8.10 -8.41
CA GLY A 24 -1.10 -9.34 -7.64
C GLY A 24 -1.83 -9.25 -6.31
N LEU A 25 -1.62 -8.18 -5.54
CA LEU A 25 -2.31 -7.94 -4.26
C LEU A 25 -3.83 -7.84 -4.44
N LEU A 26 -4.28 -7.12 -5.48
CA LEU A 26 -5.70 -6.98 -5.81
C LEU A 26 -6.33 -8.30 -6.24
N ALA A 27 -5.62 -9.09 -7.06
CA ALA A 27 -6.08 -10.39 -7.51
C ALA A 27 -6.18 -11.38 -6.33
N ASP A 28 -5.19 -11.40 -5.44
CA ASP A 28 -5.17 -12.25 -4.26
C ASP A 28 -6.28 -11.88 -3.27
N ALA A 29 -6.43 -10.59 -2.95
CA ALA A 29 -7.52 -10.08 -2.12
C ALA A 29 -8.92 -10.43 -2.68
N ARG A 30 -9.06 -10.45 -4.01
CA ARG A 30 -10.31 -10.82 -4.67
C ARG A 30 -10.57 -12.33 -4.64
N ALA A 31 -9.54 -13.15 -4.81
CA ALA A 31 -9.66 -14.60 -4.82
C ALA A 31 -9.82 -15.17 -3.40
N PHE A 32 -9.16 -14.56 -2.41
CA PHE A 32 -9.02 -15.07 -1.04
C PHE A 32 -9.25 -13.97 0.00
N PRO A 33 -10.44 -13.34 0.06
CA PRO A 33 -10.69 -12.19 0.95
C PRO A 33 -10.42 -12.48 2.43
N ASP A 34 -10.60 -13.72 2.89
CA ASP A 34 -10.39 -14.09 4.29
C ASP A 34 -8.92 -14.39 4.65
N SER A 35 -8.08 -14.69 3.65
CA SER A 35 -6.70 -15.13 3.86
C SER A 35 -5.63 -14.38 3.07
N ALA A 36 -6.00 -13.36 2.28
CA ALA A 36 -5.04 -12.53 1.57
C ALA A 36 -4.16 -11.73 2.56
N PRO A 37 -2.84 -11.71 2.42
CA PRO A 37 -1.95 -10.99 3.33
C PRO A 37 -2.15 -9.47 3.28
N PHE A 38 -2.69 -8.96 2.17
CA PHE A 38 -3.01 -7.55 2.01
C PHE A 38 -4.44 -7.37 1.52
N LEU A 39 -5.19 -6.43 2.13
CA LEU A 39 -6.53 -6.06 1.67
C LEU A 39 -6.57 -4.62 1.18
N PRO A 40 -7.14 -4.34 -0.01
CA PRO A 40 -7.34 -2.96 -0.43
C PRO A 40 -8.42 -2.31 0.43
N ARG A 41 -8.11 -1.13 0.95
CA ARG A 41 -9.00 -0.29 1.75
C ARG A 41 -9.29 1.02 1.04
N ASP A 42 -10.49 1.54 1.27
CA ASP A 42 -10.86 2.87 0.80
C ASP A 42 -10.20 3.93 1.68
N MET A 43 -9.51 4.87 1.05
CA MET A 43 -8.75 5.90 1.74
C MET A 43 -9.61 6.89 2.51
N ALA A 44 -10.83 7.12 2.04
CA ALA A 44 -11.77 7.99 2.73
C ALA A 44 -12.33 7.34 4.01
N GLU A 45 -12.27 6.02 4.11
CA GLU A 45 -12.92 5.25 5.18
C GLU A 45 -11.91 4.61 6.14
N TYR A 46 -10.66 4.43 5.73
CA TYR A 46 -9.66 3.68 6.49
C TYR A 46 -8.44 4.53 6.86
N ALA A 47 -8.13 4.57 8.16
CA ALA A 47 -6.89 5.18 8.66
C ALA A 47 -5.76 4.14 8.59
N PRO A 48 -4.67 4.41 7.85
CA PRO A 48 -3.55 3.47 7.75
C PRO A 48 -2.93 3.17 9.12
N GLN A 49 -2.48 1.93 9.30
CA GLN A 49 -1.77 1.45 10.49
C GLN A 49 -0.31 1.14 10.17
N PRO A 50 0.59 1.12 11.17
CA PRO A 50 1.95 0.62 10.99
C PRO A 50 1.95 -0.77 10.33
N GLY A 51 2.73 -0.91 9.26
CA GLY A 51 2.82 -2.10 8.43
C GLY A 51 1.99 -2.06 7.14
N ASP A 52 1.00 -1.17 7.04
CA ASP A 52 0.19 -1.00 5.82
C ASP A 52 1.02 -0.40 4.68
N LEU A 53 0.57 -0.61 3.43
CA LEU A 53 1.15 0.05 2.27
C LEU A 53 0.25 1.20 1.81
N VAL A 54 0.81 2.38 1.62
CA VAL A 54 0.11 3.54 1.05
C VAL A 54 0.60 3.75 -0.38
N CYS A 55 -0.31 3.72 -1.35
CA CYS A 55 0.02 3.67 -2.76
C CYS A 55 -0.44 4.93 -3.50
N ALA A 56 0.46 5.48 -4.32
CA ALA A 56 0.18 6.65 -5.14
C ALA A 56 0.54 6.45 -6.61
N ASP A 57 -0.32 7.01 -7.44
CA ASP A 57 -0.23 7.08 -8.89
C ASP A 57 0.46 8.38 -9.31
N ARG A 58 1.50 8.26 -10.12
CA ARG A 58 2.34 9.37 -10.62
C ARG A 58 1.98 9.75 -12.06
N SER A 59 0.93 9.17 -12.62
CA SER A 59 0.50 9.45 -13.99
C SER A 59 -0.09 10.83 -14.13
N SER A 60 0.00 11.42 -15.33
CA SER A 60 -0.66 12.70 -15.64
C SER A 60 -2.18 12.66 -15.50
N ARG A 61 -2.78 11.47 -15.65
CA ARG A 61 -4.18 11.17 -15.38
C ARG A 61 -4.25 10.12 -14.27
N PRO A 62 -4.25 10.53 -12.99
CA PRO A 62 -4.22 9.59 -11.89
C PRO A 62 -5.55 8.84 -11.76
N LEU A 63 -5.48 7.61 -11.26
CA LEU A 63 -6.66 6.83 -10.91
C LEU A 63 -7.29 7.34 -9.60
N PRO A 64 -8.63 7.34 -9.50
CA PRO A 64 -9.32 7.82 -8.31
C PRO A 64 -9.23 6.82 -7.13
N ASP A 65 -9.15 5.53 -7.42
CA ASP A 65 -9.18 4.48 -6.42
C ASP A 65 -8.55 3.15 -6.91
N TRP A 66 -8.43 2.20 -5.99
CA TRP A 66 -7.93 0.85 -6.28
C TRP A 66 -8.86 0.04 -7.19
N ARG A 67 -10.16 0.36 -7.24
CA ARG A 67 -11.13 -0.34 -8.10
C ARG A 67 -10.91 0.05 -9.56
N ALA A 68 -10.58 1.32 -9.82
CA ALA A 68 -10.12 1.79 -11.11
C ALA A 68 -8.82 1.10 -11.51
N ARG A 69 -7.89 0.90 -10.55
CA ARG A 69 -6.67 0.12 -10.80
C ARG A 69 -6.99 -1.32 -11.21
N ALA A 70 -7.93 -1.97 -10.53
CA ALA A 70 -8.34 -3.35 -10.84
C ALA A 70 -8.93 -3.53 -12.25
N ARG A 71 -9.58 -2.49 -12.79
CA ARG A 71 -10.10 -2.49 -14.18
C ARG A 71 -9.00 -2.38 -15.25
N GLU A 72 -7.83 -1.86 -14.86
CA GLU A 72 -6.65 -1.70 -15.73
C GLU A 72 -5.58 -2.76 -15.44
N ALA A 73 -5.95 -3.90 -14.83
CA ALA A 73 -5.01 -4.96 -14.50
C ALA A 73 -4.17 -5.39 -15.73
N GLY A 74 -2.86 -5.53 -15.54
CA GLY A 74 -1.91 -5.82 -16.61
C GLY A 74 -1.44 -4.59 -17.42
N GLN A 75 -2.04 -3.42 -17.24
CA GLN A 75 -1.56 -2.18 -17.86
C GLN A 75 -0.48 -1.51 -17.00
N PHE A 76 0.60 -1.07 -17.64
CA PHE A 76 1.66 -0.33 -16.95
C PHE A 76 1.18 1.06 -16.54
N ARG A 77 1.46 1.44 -15.29
CA ARG A 77 1.29 2.80 -14.76
C ARG A 77 2.45 3.17 -13.84
N PRO A 78 2.99 4.40 -13.90
CA PRO A 78 3.98 4.86 -12.95
C PRO A 78 3.34 5.00 -11.56
N MET A 79 3.57 4.02 -10.70
CA MET A 79 3.03 3.95 -9.34
C MET A 79 4.16 3.72 -8.34
N HIS A 80 3.88 4.00 -7.08
CA HIS A 80 4.73 3.62 -5.96
C HIS A 80 3.88 3.34 -4.74
N CYS A 81 4.43 2.59 -3.78
CA CYS A 81 3.87 2.50 -2.45
C CYS A 81 4.98 2.62 -1.41
N ASP A 82 4.63 3.19 -0.27
CA ASP A 82 5.50 3.32 0.89
C ASP A 82 4.91 2.49 2.05
N ILE A 83 5.75 1.95 2.93
CA ILE A 83 5.30 1.24 4.14
C ILE A 83 5.05 2.22 5.27
N VAL A 84 3.85 2.21 5.83
CA VAL A 84 3.50 3.04 6.99
C VAL A 84 4.27 2.54 8.21
N VAL A 85 4.96 3.43 8.89
CA VAL A 85 5.71 3.13 10.12
C VAL A 85 5.06 3.75 11.36
N ALA A 86 4.28 4.82 11.19
CA ALA A 86 3.45 5.40 12.24
C ALA A 86 2.26 6.16 11.64
N ALA A 87 1.13 6.17 12.33
CA ALA A 87 -0.03 6.99 11.98
C ALA A 87 -0.65 7.56 13.25
N ARG A 88 -0.94 8.85 13.24
CA ARG A 88 -1.58 9.58 14.34
C ARG A 88 -2.43 10.73 13.76
N PRO A 89 -3.35 11.34 14.53
CA PRO A 89 -4.09 12.50 14.06
C PRO A 89 -3.15 13.56 13.48
N GLY A 90 -3.45 14.06 12.28
CA GLY A 90 -2.66 15.07 11.59
C GLY A 90 -1.48 14.55 10.74
N VAL A 91 -0.96 13.34 10.98
CA VAL A 91 0.21 12.84 10.23
C VAL A 91 0.30 11.32 10.10
N VAL A 92 0.65 10.87 8.89
CA VAL A 92 1.12 9.51 8.58
C VAL A 92 2.59 9.57 8.20
N GLU A 93 3.41 8.73 8.83
CA GLU A 93 4.82 8.53 8.51
C GLU A 93 4.97 7.22 7.74
N ALA A 94 5.62 7.28 6.59
CA ALA A 94 5.89 6.11 5.76
C ALA A 94 7.32 6.09 5.24
N VAL A 95 7.84 4.89 5.02
CA VAL A 95 9.18 4.65 4.48
C VAL A 95 9.06 4.08 3.07
N GLY A 96 9.70 4.73 2.12
CA GLY A 96 9.68 4.32 0.71
C GLY A 96 11.08 4.26 0.12
N GLY A 97 11.27 3.41 -0.88
CA GLY A 97 12.43 3.47 -1.77
C GLY A 97 12.16 4.52 -2.84
N ASN A 98 12.89 5.64 -2.80
CA ASN A 98 12.75 6.67 -3.82
C ASN A 98 13.87 6.58 -4.88
N ILE A 99 13.64 7.31 -5.98
CA ILE A 99 14.60 7.57 -7.06
C ILE A 99 15.90 8.12 -6.44
N ALA A 100 17.05 7.53 -6.81
CA ALA A 100 18.42 7.72 -6.28
C ALA A 100 18.89 6.74 -5.17
N ASP A 101 18.33 5.52 -5.12
CA ASP A 101 18.81 4.42 -4.26
C ASP A 101 18.81 4.72 -2.75
N ALA A 102 17.90 5.61 -2.31
CA ALA A 102 17.76 6.00 -0.91
C ALA A 102 16.42 5.53 -0.32
N VAL A 103 16.49 5.05 0.92
CA VAL A 103 15.33 4.77 1.77
C VAL A 103 15.02 6.05 2.55
N THR A 104 13.81 6.58 2.38
CA THR A 104 13.43 7.87 2.98
C THR A 104 12.18 7.73 3.85
N LEU A 105 12.22 8.36 5.01
CA LEU A 105 11.03 8.60 5.83
C LEU A 105 10.31 9.85 5.29
N SER A 106 9.07 9.69 4.85
CA SER A 106 8.19 10.78 4.43
C SER A 106 7.08 10.99 5.45
N ARG A 107 6.69 12.25 5.64
CA ARG A 107 5.55 12.65 6.47
C ARG A 107 4.45 13.20 5.58
N PHE A 108 3.26 12.62 5.70
CA PHE A 108 2.08 12.99 4.93
C PHE A 108 1.00 13.53 5.85
N ALA A 109 0.28 14.56 5.39
CA ALA A 109 -0.82 15.14 6.15
C ALA A 109 -1.97 14.14 6.30
N ALA A 110 -2.56 14.10 7.49
CA ALA A 110 -3.70 13.26 7.80
C ALA A 110 -4.81 14.06 8.48
N ASP A 111 -6.03 13.56 8.45
CA ASP A 111 -7.15 14.15 9.18
C ASP A 111 -7.10 13.80 10.68
N ALA A 112 -8.11 14.25 11.43
CA ALA A 112 -8.22 13.97 12.87
C ALA A 112 -8.40 12.48 13.20
N ALA A 113 -8.85 11.67 12.24
CA ALA A 113 -8.97 10.22 12.38
C ALA A 113 -7.69 9.48 11.93
N GLY A 114 -6.66 10.21 11.46
CA GLY A 114 -5.42 9.61 10.94
C GLY A 114 -5.52 9.11 9.50
N ARG A 115 -6.58 9.47 8.75
CA ARG A 115 -6.72 9.13 7.33
C ARG A 115 -5.90 10.08 6.49
N LEU A 116 -5.22 9.56 5.46
CA LEU A 116 -4.40 10.36 4.55
C LEU A 116 -5.24 11.43 3.86
N LEU A 117 -4.77 12.67 3.91
CA LEU A 117 -5.36 13.77 3.15
C LEU A 117 -4.88 13.73 1.68
N PRO A 118 -5.66 14.30 0.75
CA PRO A 118 -5.21 14.53 -0.62
C PRO A 118 -3.89 15.29 -0.65
N ARG A 119 -3.02 14.93 -1.60
CA ARG A 119 -1.73 15.61 -1.79
C ARG A 119 -1.92 16.91 -2.59
N PRO A 120 -1.00 17.88 -2.46
CA PRO A 120 -1.05 19.11 -3.23
C PRO A 120 -1.07 18.83 -4.75
N PRO A 121 -1.64 19.76 -5.55
CA PRO A 121 -1.60 19.66 -7.02
C PRO A 121 -0.18 19.43 -7.55
N GLY A 122 -0.03 18.53 -8.52
CA GLY A 122 1.27 18.16 -9.10
C GLY A 122 2.05 17.10 -8.32
N ALA A 123 1.63 16.75 -7.10
CA ALA A 123 2.16 15.59 -6.40
C ALA A 123 1.47 14.29 -6.87
N PRO A 124 2.10 13.12 -6.68
CA PRO A 124 1.45 11.84 -6.89
C PRO A 124 0.13 11.74 -6.15
N THR A 125 -0.89 11.14 -6.78
CA THR A 125 -2.23 11.02 -6.21
C THR A 125 -2.37 9.71 -5.48
N TRP A 126 -2.81 9.76 -4.22
CA TRP A 126 -3.13 8.53 -3.50
C TRP A 126 -4.33 7.82 -4.13
N PHE A 127 -4.27 6.50 -4.27
CA PHE A 127 -5.37 5.73 -4.85
C PHE A 127 -5.69 4.44 -4.07
N ALA A 128 -4.79 3.97 -3.21
CA ALA A 128 -5.02 2.76 -2.43
C ALA A 128 -4.27 2.79 -1.10
N VAL A 129 -4.88 2.17 -0.09
CA VAL A 129 -4.18 1.66 1.08
C VAL A 129 -4.34 0.14 1.06
N PHE A 130 -3.26 -0.59 1.24
CA PHE A 130 -3.31 -2.04 1.47
C PHE A 130 -3.10 -2.30 2.95
N GLU A 131 -4.17 -2.70 3.63
CA GLU A 131 -4.10 -3.18 5.01
C GLU A 131 -3.22 -4.42 5.06
N ASN A 132 -2.19 -4.39 5.90
CA ASN A 132 -1.31 -5.50 6.14
C ASN A 132 -1.89 -6.44 7.21
N ARG A 133 -2.14 -7.69 6.80
CA ARG A 133 -2.60 -8.78 7.67
C ARG A 133 -1.52 -9.84 7.91
N LEU A 134 -0.29 -9.64 7.45
CA LEU A 134 0.84 -10.54 7.77
C LEU A 134 0.98 -10.69 9.29
N GLY A 135 1.14 -11.92 9.75
CA GLY A 135 1.19 -12.24 11.19
C GLY A 135 -0.17 -12.18 11.92
N ARG A 136 -1.25 -11.83 11.23
CA ARG A 136 -2.65 -11.84 11.76
C ARG A 136 -3.49 -12.97 11.17
N LEU A 137 -2.97 -13.71 10.20
CA LEU A 137 -3.62 -14.83 9.53
C LEU A 137 -3.16 -16.17 10.12
N PRO A 138 -3.99 -17.23 10.12
CA PRO A 138 -3.57 -18.54 10.61
C PRO A 138 -2.26 -19.05 9.98
N PRO A 139 -1.37 -19.72 10.72
CA PRO A 139 -1.48 -20.10 12.14
C PRO A 139 -1.13 -18.98 13.14
N TRP A 140 -0.79 -17.79 12.66
CA TRP A 140 -0.32 -16.66 13.47
C TRP A 140 -1.52 -15.80 13.93
N SER A 141 -1.75 -15.71 15.24
CA SER A 141 -2.68 -14.73 15.80
C SER A 141 -1.88 -13.67 16.59
N TRP A 142 -1.67 -12.50 16.00
CA TRP A 142 -1.12 -11.37 16.74
C TRP A 142 -2.14 -10.84 17.75
N ARG A 143 -1.74 -10.79 19.03
CA ARG A 143 -2.44 -10.03 20.09
C ARG A 143 -1.55 -8.84 20.44
N PRO A 144 -2.02 -7.59 20.34
CA PRO A 144 -1.28 -6.48 20.92
C PRO A 144 -1.08 -6.75 22.42
N ALA A 145 0.12 -6.43 22.93
CA ALA A 145 0.33 -6.39 24.37
C ALA A 145 -0.62 -5.34 24.99
N PRO A 146 -1.17 -5.59 26.19
CA PRO A 146 -2.08 -4.68 26.86
C PRO A 146 -1.45 -3.31 27.14
#